data_AF-A0A7K2QMQ2-F1
#
_entry.id   AF-A0A7K2QMQ2-F1
#
_cell.length_a   1.000
_cell.length_b   1.000
_cell.length_c   1.000
_cell.angle_alpha   90.00
_cell.angle_beta   90.00
_cell.angle_gamma   90.00
#
_symmetry.space_group_name_H-M   'P 1'
#
loop_
_entity.id
_entity.type
_entity.pdbx_description
1 polymer ?
#
loop_
_entity_poly.entity_id
_entity_poly.type
_entity_poly.pdbx_seq_one_letter_code
_entity_poly.pdbx_strand_id
1 'polypeptide(L)' 'MDLETFRKLAADRRVIPVSRKLLADGDTPVGLYRKLAAERPGTFLLESAENGRSWSRYSFVGVRSAST' A
#
# COMPACT_ATOMS: atom_id res chain seq x y z
N MET A 1 -4.20 13.87 -4.11
CA MET A 1 -3.52 15.12 -3.73
C MET A 1 -2.96 15.77 -4.97
N ASP A 2 -3.17 17.06 -5.17
CA ASP A 2 -2.56 17.83 -6.26
C ASP A 2 -1.16 18.35 -5.89
N LEU A 3 -0.46 18.89 -6.90
CA LEU A 3 0.91 19.38 -6.78
C LEU A 3 1.02 20.59 -5.85
N GLU A 4 0.02 21.48 -5.86
CA GLU A 4 0.05 22.68 -5.02
C GLU A 4 -0.05 22.30 -3.54
N THR A 5 -0.97 21.41 -3.20
CA THR A 5 -1.15 20.88 -1.85
C THR A 5 0.12 20.16 -1.38
N PHE A 6 0.72 19.32 -2.23
CA PHE A 6 1.99 18.66 -1.90
C PHE A 6 3.10 19.68 -1.56
N ARG A 7 3.27 20.72 -2.38
CA ARG A 7 4.29 21.76 -2.16
C ARG A 7 4.09 22.52 -0.84
N LYS A 8 2.84 22.81 -0.47
CA LYS A 8 2.52 23.43 0.82
C LYS A 8 2.92 22.53 1.99
N LEU A 9 2.63 21.23 1.90
CA LEU A 9 3.00 20.25 2.94
C LEU A 9 4.51 19.97 3.00
N ALA A 10 5.23 20.15 1.90
CA ALA A 10 6.68 19.94 1.82
C ALA A 10 7.51 21.01 2.54
N ALA A 11 6.89 22.12 2.96
CA ALA A 11 7.58 23.17 3.71
C ALA A 11 8.07 22.69 5.09
N ASP A 12 7.35 21.77 5.73
CA ASP A 12 7.61 21.36 7.11
C ASP A 12 7.57 19.83 7.35
N ARG A 13 7.18 19.02 6.35
CA ARG A 13 7.11 17.55 6.48
C ARG A 13 8.19 16.86 5.69
N ARG A 14 8.94 15.97 6.36
CA ARG A 14 9.93 15.09 5.72
C ARG A 14 9.31 13.90 4.97
N VAL A 15 8.09 13.52 5.32
CA VAL A 15 7.37 12.40 4.71
C VAL A 15 5.95 12.83 4.38
N ILE A 16 5.56 12.69 3.11
CA ILE A 16 4.25 13.10 2.61
C ILE A 16 3.68 11.98 1.73
N PRO A 17 2.58 11.32 2.12
CA PRO A 17 1.98 10.27 1.30
C PRO A 17 1.23 10.87 0.11
N VAL A 18 1.61 10.46 -1.10
CA VAL A 18 0.85 10.74 -2.32
C VAL A 18 0.03 9.50 -2.65
N SER A 19 -1.29 9.59 -2.55
CA SER A 19 -2.18 8.45 -2.74
C SER A 19 -3.30 8.73 -3.75
N ARG A 20 -3.81 7.64 -4.31
CA ARG A 20 -5.03 7.57 -5.13
C ARG A 20 -5.83 6.36 -4.67
N LYS A 21 -7.16 6.50 -4.62
CA LYS A 21 -8.08 5.38 -4.39
C LYS A 21 -8.59 4.88 -5.74
N LEU A 22 -8.60 3.58 -5.92
CA LEU A 22 -9.05 2.89 -7.13
C LEU A 22 -10.07 1.82 -6.73
N LEU A 23 -10.97 1.47 -7.66
CA LEU A 23 -11.83 0.30 -7.50
C LEU A 23 -10.99 -0.95 -7.82
N ALA A 24 -11.06 -1.95 -6.95
CA ALA A 24 -10.32 -3.21 -7.05
C ALA A 24 -11.14 -4.36 -6.48
N ASP A 25 -12.45 -4.35 -6.75
CA ASP A 25 -13.42 -5.36 -6.33
C ASP A 25 -13.16 -6.76 -6.95
N GLY A 26 -12.58 -6.79 -8.15
CA GLY A 26 -12.16 -8.03 -8.82
C GLY A 26 -10.84 -8.62 -8.32
N ASP A 27 -10.26 -8.05 -7.25
CA ASP A 27 -8.92 -8.41 -6.78
C ASP A 27 -8.92 -8.78 -5.30
N THR A 28 -8.24 -9.86 -4.96
CA THR A 28 -7.93 -10.23 -3.56
C THR A 28 -6.59 -9.63 -3.16
N PRO A 29 -6.29 -9.47 -1.85
CA PRO A 29 -4.98 -9.01 -1.40
C PRO A 29 -3.80 -9.81 -1.98
N VAL A 30 -3.91 -11.14 -2.00
CA VAL A 30 -2.90 -12.03 -2.61
C VAL A 30 -2.83 -11.86 -4.14
N GLY A 31 -3.97 -11.61 -4.80
CA GLY A 31 -4.03 -11.29 -6.23
C GLY A 31 -3.28 -10.00 -6.56
N LEU A 32 -3.50 -8.93 -5.79
CA LEU A 32 -2.78 -7.68 -5.93
C LEU A 32 -1.29 -7.83 -5.65
N TYR A 33 -0.92 -8.58 -4.61
CA TYR A 33 0.49 -8.88 -4.34
C TYR A 33 1.14 -9.52 -5.55
N ARG A 34 0.57 -10.58 -6.12
CA ARG A 34 1.13 -11.24 -7.32
C ARG A 34 1.24 -10.28 -8.51
N LYS A 35 0.19 -9.51 -8.79
CA LYS A 35 0.15 -8.55 -9.90
C LYS A 35 1.18 -7.42 -9.77
N LEU A 36 1.40 -6.90 -8.56
CA LEU A 36 2.21 -5.70 -8.33
C LEU A 36 3.65 -6.01 -7.88
N ALA A 37 3.83 -7.03 -7.04
CA ALA A 37 5.12 -7.40 -6.48
C ALA A 37 5.92 -8.33 -7.40
N ALA A 38 5.25 -9.31 -8.05
CA ALA A 38 5.88 -10.35 -8.87
C ALA A 38 7.03 -11.09 -8.16
N GLU A 39 6.90 -11.31 -6.84
CA GLU A 39 7.89 -12.01 -6.00
C GLU A 39 9.32 -11.42 -6.03
N ARG A 40 9.45 -10.15 -6.41
CA ARG A 40 10.74 -9.47 -6.45
C ARG A 40 11.26 -9.21 -5.02
N PRO A 41 12.59 -9.14 -4.82
CA PRO A 41 13.14 -8.72 -3.54
C PRO A 41 12.61 -7.34 -3.09
N GLY A 42 12.44 -7.16 -1.78
CA GLY A 42 11.91 -5.91 -1.21
C GLY A 42 10.38 -5.78 -1.28
N THR A 43 9.66 -6.88 -1.52
CA THR A 43 8.19 -6.90 -1.51
C THR A 43 7.63 -7.63 -0.30
N PHE A 44 6.43 -7.26 0.14
CA PHE A 44 5.74 -7.93 1.23
C PHE A 44 4.21 -7.89 1.07
N LEU A 45 3.53 -8.84 1.69
CA LEU A 45 2.09 -8.86 1.91
C LEU A 45 1.86 -9.06 3.42
N LEU A 46 1.15 -8.13 4.05
CA LEU A 46 0.73 -8.23 5.45
C LEU A 46 -0.79 -8.34 5.51
N GLU A 47 -1.28 -9.41 6.12
CA GLU A 47 -2.70 -9.65 6.33
C GLU A 47 -2.94 -9.96 7.81
N SER A 48 -3.98 -9.34 8.38
CA SER A 48 -4.38 -9.59 9.76
C SER A 48 -5.50 -10.62 9.79
N ALA A 49 -5.18 -11.81 10.30
CA ALA A 49 -6.16 -12.82 10.64
C ALA A 49 -6.52 -12.69 12.12
N GLU A 50 -7.78 -12.41 12.45
CA GLU A 50 -8.28 -12.58 13.82
C GLU A 50 -8.60 -14.06 14.06
N ASN A 51 -8.23 -14.57 15.24
CA ASN A 51 -8.46 -15.96 15.61
C ASN A 51 -9.96 -16.32 15.57
N GLY A 52 -10.39 -16.92 14.46
CA GLY A 52 -11.70 -17.57 14.33
C GLY A 52 -12.88 -16.69 13.90
N ARG A 53 -12.68 -15.40 13.60
CA ARG A 53 -13.72 -14.54 12.98
C ARG A 53 -13.08 -13.62 11.94
N SER A 54 -13.83 -13.35 10.87
CA SER A 54 -13.54 -12.56 9.64
C SER A 54 -12.15 -11.95 9.47
N TRP A 55 -11.60 -12.08 8.25
CA TRP A 55 -10.42 -11.32 7.81
C TRP A 55 -10.54 -9.83 8.18
N SER A 56 -9.43 -9.22 8.63
CA SER A 56 -9.42 -7.80 8.95
C SER A 56 -9.76 -6.92 7.74
N ARG A 57 -10.22 -5.70 7.99
CA ARG A 57 -10.63 -4.75 6.94
C ARG A 57 -9.52 -4.34 5.98
N TYR A 58 -8.26 -4.51 6.35
CA TYR A 58 -7.12 -4.04 5.58
C TYR A 58 -6.04 -5.11 5.43
N SER A 59 -5.49 -5.18 4.23
CA SER A 59 -4.22 -5.85 3.91
C SER A 59 -3.25 -4.81 3.35
N PHE A 60 -1.95 -4.96 3.59
CA PHE A 60 -0.92 -4.04 3.11
C PHE A 60 0.05 -4.75 2.16
N VAL A 61 0.30 -4.13 1.01
CA VAL A 61 1.24 -4.63 -0.01
C VAL A 61 2.38 -3.63 -0.19
N GLY A 62 3.61 -4.08 0.04
CA GLY A 62 4.83 -3.37 -0.34
C GLY A 62 5.33 -3.86 -1.69
N VAL A 63 5.41 -2.98 -2.69
CA VAL A 63 5.72 -3.36 -4.10
C VAL A 63 7.18 -3.13 -4.51
N ARG A 64 7.89 -2.24 -3.80
CA ARG A 64 9.30 -1.89 -4.02
C ARG A 64 9.83 -1.15 -2.80
N SER A 65 9.97 -1.86 -1.68
CA SER A 65 10.49 -1.31 -0.44
C SER A 65 12.01 -1.28 -0.52
N ALA A 66 12.57 -0.09 -0.74
CA ALA A 66 14.01 0.14 -0.72
C ALA A 66 14.39 0.86 0.57
N SER A 67 15.49 0.45 1.19
CA SER A 67 16.17 1.21 2.24
C SER A 67 17.55 1.62 1.72
N THR A 68 17.90 2.89 1.92
CA THR A 68 19.23 3.46 1.71
C THR A 68 19.85 3.81 3.04
#